data_AF-A0A517NDT6-F1
#
_entry.id   AF-A0A517NDT6-F1
#
_cell.length_a   1.000
_cell.length_b   1.000
_cell.length_c   1.000
_cell.angle_alpha   90.00
_cell.angle_beta   90.00
_cell.angle_gamma   90.00
#
_symmetry.space_group_name_H-M   'P 1'
#
loop_
_entity.id
_entity.type
_entity.pdbx_description
1 polymer ?
#
loop_
_entity_poly.entity_id
_entity_poly.type
_entity_poly.pdbx_seq_one_letter_code
_entity_poly.pdbx_strand_id
1 'polypeptide(L)'
;MVFSNVATALAVNSAFLQEIKDSNPDLWAAADQLRVVLGSGDDATAKLRRTTRLLDQIRDGLALQFSLEESYGYLTVGQPKCERESELATIAQSQHAPLYLSLCDLVERAEELQYRGVQPLQMNELVGQIYDFDRQWQAHEQIEADLIGQSF
;
A
#
# COMPACT_ATOMS: atom_id res chain seq x y z
N MET A 1 23.52 35.11 -16.17
CA MET A 1 22.21 34.90 -15.54
C MET A 1 22.25 33.53 -14.89
N VAL A 2 22.47 33.46 -13.58
CA VAL A 2 22.54 32.18 -12.86
C VAL A 2 21.13 31.82 -12.46
N PHE A 3 20.54 30.82 -13.11
CA PHE A 3 19.34 30.19 -12.59
C PHE A 3 19.74 29.49 -11.29
N SER A 4 19.36 30.06 -10.16
CA SER A 4 19.40 29.32 -8.90
C SER A 4 18.39 28.19 -9.06
N ASN A 5 18.90 26.97 -9.25
CA ASN A 5 18.08 25.77 -9.20
C ASN A 5 17.61 25.66 -7.75
N VAL A 6 16.42 26.16 -7.45
CA VAL A 6 15.85 26.04 -6.11
C VAL A 6 15.53 24.57 -5.94
N ALA A 7 16.36 23.86 -5.17
CA ALA A 7 16.13 22.47 -4.84
C ALA A 7 14.76 22.37 -4.13
N THR A 8 13.82 21.70 -4.76
CA THR A 8 12.50 21.43 -4.18
C THR A 8 12.62 20.24 -3.23
N ALA A 9 12.00 20.35 -2.06
CA ALA A 9 11.91 19.30 -1.05
C ALA A 9 10.45 18.87 -0.85
N LEU A 10 10.24 17.70 -0.25
CA LEU A 10 8.92 17.20 0.09
C LEU A 10 8.66 17.44 1.58
N ALA A 11 7.53 18.02 1.91
CA ALA A 11 7.03 18.17 3.27
C ALA A 11 5.75 17.35 3.42
N VAL A 12 5.41 17.01 4.66
CA VAL A 12 4.23 16.19 4.97
C VAL A 12 3.18 17.03 5.69
N ASN A 13 1.94 16.92 5.22
CA ASN A 13 0.77 17.34 6.00
C ASN A 13 0.29 16.17 6.84
N SER A 14 0.87 16.01 8.02
CA SER A 14 0.63 14.88 8.93
C SER A 14 -0.81 14.74 9.39
N ALA A 15 -1.49 15.86 9.67
CA ALA A 15 -2.89 15.84 10.07
C ALA A 15 -3.77 15.26 8.94
N PHE A 16 -3.48 15.62 7.69
CA PHE A 16 -4.23 15.14 6.55
C PHE A 16 -3.87 13.71 6.17
N LEU A 17 -2.61 13.29 6.29
CA LEU A 17 -2.24 11.87 6.15
C LEU A 17 -2.98 11.00 7.17
N GLN A 18 -3.05 11.42 8.44
CA GLN A 18 -3.81 10.70 9.46
C GLN A 18 -5.30 10.65 9.11
N GLU A 19 -5.89 11.77 8.69
CA GLU A 19 -7.30 11.83 8.28
C GLU A 19 -7.62 10.91 7.09
N ILE A 20 -6.73 10.83 6.09
CA ILE A 20 -6.88 9.91 4.96
C ILE A 20 -6.91 8.46 5.45
N LYS A 21 -5.98 8.07 6.32
CA LYS A 21 -5.89 6.71 6.87
C LYS A 21 -7.12 6.36 7.70
N ASP A 22 -7.58 7.28 8.54
CA ASP A 22 -8.78 7.10 9.37
C ASP A 22 -10.07 7.02 8.52
N SER A 23 -10.06 7.63 7.33
CA SER A 23 -11.19 7.64 6.40
C SER A 23 -11.33 6.36 5.56
N ASN A 24 -10.38 5.42 5.66
CA ASN A 24 -10.36 4.18 4.88
C ASN A 24 -10.45 2.89 5.75
N PRO A 25 -11.41 2.78 6.69
CA PRO A 25 -11.52 1.61 7.56
C PRO A 25 -11.79 0.30 6.80
N ASP A 26 -12.46 0.39 5.64
CA ASP A 26 -12.79 -0.77 4.82
C ASP A 26 -11.55 -1.43 4.20
N LEU A 27 -10.52 -0.63 3.86
CA LEU A 27 -9.23 -1.14 3.36
C LEU A 27 -8.55 -2.01 4.41
N TRP A 28 -8.48 -1.51 5.65
CA TRP A 28 -7.88 -2.23 6.76
C TRP A 28 -8.68 -3.48 7.14
N ALA A 29 -10.01 -3.37 7.15
CA ALA A 29 -10.88 -4.52 7.39
C ALA A 29 -10.72 -5.61 6.33
N ALA A 30 -10.51 -5.24 5.05
CA ALA A 30 -10.23 -6.20 3.97
C ALA A 30 -8.86 -6.85 4.14
N ALA A 31 -7.82 -6.09 4.51
CA ALA A 31 -6.48 -6.61 4.78
C ALA A 31 -6.48 -7.61 5.95
N ASP A 32 -7.17 -7.31 7.05
CA ASP A 32 -7.30 -8.22 8.19
C ASP A 32 -8.06 -9.50 7.83
N GLN A 33 -9.15 -9.37 7.08
CA GLN A 33 -9.88 -10.53 6.57
C GLN A 33 -9.02 -11.39 5.64
N LEU A 34 -8.18 -10.78 4.82
CA LEU A 34 -7.26 -11.50 3.95
C LEU A 34 -6.29 -12.36 4.78
N ARG A 35 -5.66 -11.79 5.81
CA ARG A 35 -4.77 -12.54 6.71
C ARG A 35 -5.48 -13.73 7.36
N VAL A 36 -6.71 -13.55 7.82
CA VAL A 36 -7.53 -14.64 8.38
C VAL A 36 -7.81 -15.73 7.34
N VAL A 37 -8.21 -15.36 6.13
CA VAL A 37 -8.50 -16.30 5.04
C VAL A 37 -7.24 -17.10 4.68
N LEU A 38 -6.08 -16.46 4.59
CA LEU A 38 -4.81 -17.13 4.28
C LEU A 38 -4.40 -18.15 5.35
N GLY A 39 -4.72 -17.91 6.63
CA GLY A 39 -4.51 -18.84 7.74
C GLY A 39 -5.56 -19.94 7.88
N SER A 40 -6.71 -19.84 7.20
CA SER A 40 -7.80 -20.81 7.32
C SER A 40 -7.49 -22.15 6.64
N GLY A 41 -8.08 -23.22 7.18
CA GLY A 41 -8.08 -24.58 6.61
C GLY A 41 -9.22 -24.85 5.64
N ASP A 42 -9.77 -23.80 5.02
CA ASP A 42 -10.88 -23.89 4.08
C ASP A 42 -10.51 -24.68 2.81
N ASP A 43 -11.52 -25.16 2.10
CA ASP A 43 -11.37 -25.72 0.75
C ASP A 43 -10.64 -24.73 -0.17
N ALA A 44 -9.73 -25.24 -1.00
CA ALA A 44 -8.83 -24.42 -1.82
C ALA A 44 -9.58 -23.51 -2.80
N THR A 45 -10.70 -23.96 -3.36
CA THR A 45 -11.52 -23.16 -4.29
C THR A 45 -12.25 -22.05 -3.56
N ALA A 46 -12.84 -22.37 -2.41
CA ALA A 46 -13.52 -21.38 -1.57
C ALA A 46 -12.54 -20.32 -1.05
N LYS A 47 -11.34 -20.75 -0.63
CA LYS A 47 -10.25 -19.89 -0.17
C LYS A 47 -9.79 -18.95 -1.28
N LEU A 48 -9.45 -19.48 -2.46
CA LEU A 48 -9.01 -18.67 -3.60
C LEU A 48 -10.04 -17.60 -3.96
N ARG A 49 -11.32 -17.97 -4.11
CA ARG A 49 -12.38 -17.01 -4.45
C ARG A 49 -12.50 -15.87 -3.43
N ARG A 50 -12.34 -16.15 -2.14
CA ARG A 50 -12.35 -15.13 -1.09
C ARG A 50 -11.09 -14.27 -1.16
N THR A 51 -9.93 -14.89 -1.35
CA THR A 51 -8.65 -14.19 -1.55
C THR A 51 -8.73 -13.21 -2.72
N THR A 52 -9.18 -13.65 -3.91
CA THR A 52 -9.32 -12.80 -5.09
C THR A 52 -10.18 -11.57 -4.81
N ARG A 53 -11.37 -11.77 -4.23
CA ARG A 53 -12.27 -10.66 -3.86
C ARG A 53 -11.62 -9.68 -2.89
N LEU A 54 -10.90 -10.17 -1.88
CA LEU A 54 -10.25 -9.31 -0.89
C LEU A 54 -9.08 -8.53 -1.51
N LEU A 55 -8.31 -9.16 -2.40
CA LEU A 55 -7.25 -8.48 -3.15
C LEU A 55 -7.81 -7.36 -4.05
N ASP A 56 -8.94 -7.57 -4.72
CA ASP A 56 -9.63 -6.51 -5.48
C ASP A 56 -10.02 -5.34 -4.58
N GLN A 57 -10.61 -5.62 -3.41
CA GLN A 57 -11.01 -4.59 -2.45
C GLN A 57 -9.81 -3.79 -1.94
N ILE A 58 -8.70 -4.48 -1.63
CA ILE A 58 -7.46 -3.84 -1.19
C ILE A 58 -6.86 -3.01 -2.32
N ARG A 59 -6.89 -3.49 -3.57
CA ARG A 59 -6.38 -2.74 -4.74
C ARG A 59 -7.11 -1.43 -4.90
N ASP A 60 -8.44 -1.47 -4.88
CA ASP A 60 -9.26 -0.29 -5.08
C ASP A 60 -9.11 0.70 -3.91
N GLY A 61 -9.05 0.17 -2.68
CA GLY A 61 -8.82 0.97 -1.47
C GLY A 61 -7.44 1.65 -1.46
N LEU A 62 -6.37 0.92 -1.82
CA LEU A 62 -5.02 1.46 -1.93
C LEU A 62 -4.89 2.47 -3.06
N ALA A 63 -5.52 2.23 -4.22
CA ALA A 63 -5.52 3.19 -5.32
C ALA A 63 -6.09 4.54 -4.86
N LEU A 64 -7.22 4.51 -4.13
CA LEU A 64 -7.82 5.71 -3.58
C LEU A 64 -6.92 6.36 -2.51
N GLN A 65 -6.40 5.57 -1.57
CA GLN A 65 -5.53 6.07 -0.50
C GLN A 65 -4.30 6.78 -1.05
N PHE A 66 -3.52 6.09 -1.90
CA PHE A 66 -2.31 6.65 -2.51
C PHE A 66 -2.62 7.91 -3.33
N SER A 67 -3.74 7.93 -4.06
CA SER A 67 -4.15 9.12 -4.81
C SER A 67 -4.42 10.31 -3.90
N LEU A 68 -5.04 10.09 -2.73
CA LEU A 68 -5.29 11.14 -1.74
C LEU A 68 -4.00 11.59 -1.05
N GLU A 69 -3.15 10.66 -0.65
CA GLU A 69 -1.86 10.96 0.00
C GLU A 69 -0.96 11.77 -0.93
N GLU A 70 -0.85 11.39 -2.21
CA GLU A 70 -0.08 12.14 -3.21
C GLU A 70 -0.65 13.53 -3.51
N SER A 71 -1.98 13.66 -3.49
CA SER A 71 -2.64 14.93 -3.81
C SER A 71 -2.63 15.92 -2.64
N TYR A 72 -2.68 15.41 -1.40
CA TYR A 72 -2.97 16.23 -0.23
C TYR A 72 -2.04 16.00 0.98
N GLY A 73 -1.42 14.82 1.08
CA GLY A 73 -0.50 14.46 2.16
C GLY A 73 0.94 14.91 1.91
N TYR A 74 1.40 14.85 0.66
CA TYR A 74 2.75 15.22 0.26
C TYR A 74 2.79 16.59 -0.45
N LEU A 75 3.59 17.53 0.08
CA LEU A 75 3.64 18.92 -0.39
C LEU A 75 5.04 19.29 -0.87
N THR A 76 5.14 19.80 -2.09
CA THR A 76 6.41 20.34 -2.62
C THR A 76 6.68 21.72 -2.04
N VAL A 77 7.83 21.88 -1.39
CA VAL A 77 8.28 23.13 -0.76
C VAL A 77 9.64 23.56 -1.29
N GLY A 78 9.94 24.87 -1.20
CA GLY A 78 11.20 25.42 -1.71
C GLY A 78 12.43 25.09 -0.86
N GLN A 79 12.26 24.74 0.41
CA GLN A 79 13.31 24.27 1.31
C GLN A 79 12.68 23.34 2.37
N PRO A 80 13.34 22.22 2.75
CA PRO A 80 12.83 21.33 3.78
C PRO A 80 12.93 21.98 5.15
N LYS A 81 11.92 21.74 6.00
CA LYS A 81 12.01 22.05 7.44
C LYS A 81 13.01 21.13 8.14
N CYS A 82 13.07 19.87 7.69
CA CYS A 82 13.95 18.83 8.17
C CYS A 82 14.35 17.95 6.98
N GLU A 83 15.65 17.82 6.71
CA GLU A 83 16.17 17.01 5.59
C GLU A 83 15.72 15.55 5.71
N ARG A 84 15.82 14.97 6.90
CA ARG A 84 15.41 13.59 7.17
C ARG A 84 13.91 13.36 6.91
N GLU A 85 13.06 14.31 7.28
CA GLU A 85 11.62 14.23 7.02
C GLU A 85 11.34 14.26 5.52
N SER A 86 12.02 15.14 4.78
CA SER A 86 11.90 15.20 3.32
C SER A 86 12.40 13.93 2.63
N GLU A 87 13.50 13.35 3.11
CA GLU A 87 14.01 12.07 2.61
C GLU A 87 13.00 10.95 2.85
N LEU A 88 12.47 10.82 4.06
CA LEU A 88 11.48 9.80 4.40
C LEU A 88 10.17 9.97 3.61
N ALA A 89 9.68 11.20 3.46
CA ALA A 89 8.51 11.50 2.65
C ALA A 89 8.72 11.13 1.19
N THR A 90 9.91 11.43 0.64
CA THR A 90 10.27 11.03 -0.73
C THR A 90 10.30 9.51 -0.88
N ILE A 91 10.86 8.81 0.10
CA ILE A 91 10.89 7.34 0.11
C ILE A 91 9.47 6.78 0.14
N ALA A 92 8.62 7.24 1.06
CA ALA A 92 7.24 6.79 1.22
C ALA A 92 6.43 7.01 -0.07
N GLN A 93 6.43 8.23 -0.61
CA GLN A 93 5.75 8.53 -1.87
C GLN A 93 6.27 7.67 -3.04
N SER A 94 7.59 7.42 -3.11
CA SER A 94 8.17 6.59 -4.18
C SER A 94 7.77 5.10 -4.11
N GLN A 95 7.28 4.63 -2.96
CA GLN A 95 6.85 3.24 -2.76
C GLN A 95 5.42 2.98 -3.26
N HIS A 96 4.59 4.01 -3.47
CA HIS A 96 3.20 3.83 -3.88
C HIS A 96 3.07 3.06 -5.20
N ALA A 97 3.77 3.52 -6.24
CA ALA A 97 3.73 2.89 -7.56
C ALA A 97 4.17 1.41 -7.53
N PRO A 98 5.35 1.03 -6.98
CA PRO A 98 5.76 -0.36 -6.94
C PRO A 98 4.83 -1.23 -6.07
N LEU A 99 4.31 -0.73 -4.94
CA LEU A 99 3.33 -1.46 -4.14
C LEU A 99 2.03 -1.72 -4.90
N TYR A 100 1.50 -0.69 -5.56
CA TYR A 100 0.26 -0.80 -6.33
C TYR A 100 0.41 -1.77 -7.49
N LEU A 101 1.52 -1.72 -8.23
CA LEU A 101 1.81 -2.67 -9.31
C LEU A 101 1.94 -4.10 -8.78
N SER A 102 2.66 -4.31 -7.68
CA SER A 102 2.77 -5.63 -7.06
C SER A 102 1.40 -6.19 -6.65
N LEU A 103 0.48 -5.33 -6.19
CA LEU A 103 -0.87 -5.76 -5.84
C LEU A 103 -1.71 -6.09 -7.08
N CYS A 104 -1.61 -5.30 -8.16
CA CYS A 104 -2.26 -5.62 -9.43
C CYS A 104 -1.81 -6.99 -9.96
N ASP A 105 -0.51 -7.29 -9.91
CA ASP A 105 0.02 -8.59 -10.32
C ASP A 105 -0.55 -9.76 -9.48
N LEU A 106 -0.73 -9.54 -8.16
CA LEU A 106 -1.34 -10.52 -7.27
C LEU A 106 -2.83 -10.76 -7.61
N VAL A 107 -3.57 -9.69 -7.90
CA VAL A 107 -4.97 -9.79 -8.31
C VAL A 107 -5.07 -10.58 -9.61
N GLU A 108 -4.31 -10.21 -10.64
CA GLU A 108 -4.32 -10.89 -11.94
C GLU A 108 -4.01 -12.39 -11.76
N ARG A 109 -2.97 -12.72 -10.98
CA ARG A 109 -2.61 -14.12 -10.72
C ARG A 109 -3.72 -14.88 -9.97
N ALA A 110 -4.41 -14.25 -9.03
CA ALA A 110 -5.51 -14.87 -8.31
C ALA A 110 -6.73 -15.13 -9.23
N GLU A 111 -7.04 -14.18 -10.12
CA GLU A 111 -8.09 -14.32 -11.15
C GLU A 111 -7.74 -15.44 -12.15
N GLU A 112 -6.50 -15.49 -12.63
CA GLU A 112 -6.03 -16.55 -13.53
C GLU A 112 -6.17 -17.94 -12.91
N LEU A 113 -5.77 -18.09 -11.64
CA LEU A 113 -5.92 -19.36 -10.93
C LEU A 113 -7.38 -19.75 -10.74
N GLN A 114 -8.25 -18.78 -10.50
CA GLN A 114 -9.69 -19.03 -10.37
C GLN A 114 -10.28 -19.50 -11.69
N TYR A 115 -9.85 -18.93 -12.82
CA TYR A 115 -10.31 -19.31 -14.15
C TYR A 115 -9.81 -20.70 -14.58
N ARG A 116 -8.54 -21.02 -14.33
CA ARG A 116 -7.91 -22.29 -14.76
C ARG A 116 -8.19 -23.47 -13.81
N GLY A 117 -8.66 -23.18 -12.61
CA GLY A 117 -8.85 -24.17 -11.54
C GLY A 117 -7.64 -24.23 -10.59
N VAL A 118 -7.91 -24.52 -9.32
CA VAL A 118 -6.91 -24.40 -8.25
C VAL A 118 -5.93 -25.56 -8.26
N GLN A 119 -4.65 -25.25 -8.48
CA GLN A 119 -3.55 -26.19 -8.26
C GLN A 119 -2.87 -25.89 -6.91
N PRO A 120 -2.65 -26.90 -6.04
CA PRO A 120 -2.11 -26.68 -4.69
C PRO A 120 -0.78 -25.93 -4.65
N LEU A 121 0.15 -26.24 -5.58
CA LEU A 121 1.46 -25.58 -5.65
C LEU A 121 1.33 -24.09 -5.99
N GLN A 122 0.53 -23.78 -7.01
CA GLN A 122 0.31 -22.40 -7.45
C GLN A 122 -0.44 -21.57 -6.40
N MET A 123 -1.35 -22.19 -5.66
CA MET A 123 -2.01 -21.55 -4.52
C MET A 123 -1.01 -21.21 -3.41
N ASN A 124 -0.10 -22.13 -3.07
CA ASN A 124 0.93 -21.88 -2.06
C ASN A 124 1.90 -20.77 -2.50
N GLU A 125 2.27 -20.73 -3.77
CA GLU A 125 3.08 -19.63 -4.32
C GLU A 125 2.36 -18.28 -4.21
N LEU A 126 1.09 -18.21 -4.62
CA LEU A 126 0.27 -16.99 -4.49
C LEU A 126 0.21 -16.53 -3.02
N VAL A 127 -0.04 -17.45 -2.09
CA VAL A 127 -0.08 -17.14 -0.65
C VAL A 127 1.27 -16.58 -0.17
N GLY A 128 2.39 -17.17 -0.60
CA GLY A 128 3.73 -16.65 -0.28
C GLY A 128 3.95 -15.23 -0.80
N GLN A 129 3.55 -14.96 -2.05
CA GLN A 129 3.66 -13.63 -2.64
C GLN A 129 2.77 -12.60 -1.94
N ILE A 130 1.57 -12.99 -1.50
CA ILE A 130 0.70 -12.12 -0.70
C ILE A 130 1.34 -11.76 0.64
N TYR A 131 1.99 -12.70 1.32
CA TYR A 131 2.72 -12.38 2.56
C TYR A 131 3.91 -11.45 2.33
N ASP A 132 4.61 -11.60 1.20
CA ASP A 132 5.71 -10.70 0.84
C ASP A 132 5.20 -9.28 0.55
N PHE A 133 4.07 -9.15 -0.14
CA PHE A 133 3.39 -7.87 -0.33
C PHE A 133 2.94 -7.26 0.99
N ASP A 134 2.24 -8.03 1.85
CA ASP A 134 1.75 -7.56 3.15
C ASP A 134 2.91 -7.00 4.01
N ARG A 135 4.06 -7.69 4.02
CA ARG A 135 5.25 -7.23 4.73
C ARG A 135 5.79 -5.90 4.17
N GLN A 136 5.81 -5.74 2.85
CA GLN A 136 6.28 -4.50 2.21
C GLN A 136 5.31 -3.35 2.48
N TRP A 137 4.02 -3.60 2.39
CA TRP A 137 3.00 -2.61 2.69
C TRP A 137 3.03 -2.18 4.16
N GLN A 138 3.13 -3.12 5.10
CA GLN A 138 3.30 -2.77 6.52
C GLN A 138 4.57 -1.96 6.80
N ALA A 139 5.67 -2.25 6.10
CA ALA A 139 6.90 -1.45 6.22
C ALA A 139 6.71 -0.02 5.70
N HIS A 140 5.97 0.16 4.60
CA HIS A 140 5.60 1.48 4.07
C HIS A 140 4.73 2.27 5.07
N GLU A 141 3.70 1.63 5.63
CA GLU A 141 2.80 2.25 6.60
C GLU A 141 3.52 2.67 7.89
N GLN A 142 4.56 1.93 8.28
CA GLN A 142 5.41 2.33 9.41
C GLN A 142 6.20 3.61 9.11
N ILE A 143 6.69 3.80 7.88
CA ILE A 143 7.39 5.03 7.48
C ILE A 143 6.42 6.22 7.58
N GLU A 144 5.19 6.05 7.11
CA GLU A 144 4.18 7.11 7.18
C GLU A 144 3.72 7.38 8.62
N ALA A 145 3.59 6.36 9.46
CA ALA A 145 3.33 6.53 10.88
C ALA A 145 4.45 7.33 11.57
N ASP A 146 5.72 7.08 11.21
CA ASP A 146 6.85 7.84 11.73
C ASP A 146 6.82 9.31 11.27
N LEU A 147 6.41 9.57 10.02
CA LEU A 147 6.23 10.93 9.48
C LEU A 147 5.09 11.68 10.18
N ILE A 148 3.97 11.00 10.45
CA ILE A 148 2.83 11.57 11.18
C ILE A 148 3.25 11.88 12.63
N GLY A 149 3.91 10.95 13.30
CA GLY A 149 4.32 11.09 14.71
C GLY A 149 5.38 12.16 14.96
N GLN A 150 6.25 12.46 13.99
CA GLN A 150 7.29 13.50 14.10
C GLN A 150 6.76 14.94 13.98
N SER A 151 5.48 15.11 13.64
CA SER A 151 4.88 16.43 13.40
C SER A 151 4.28 17.12 14.64
N PHE A 152 4.34 16.49 15.82
CA PHE A 152 3.80 17.02 17.08
C PHE A 152 4.89 17.53 18.03
#